data_AF-A0A382UYP2-F1
#
_entry.id   AF-A0A382UYP2-F1
#
_cell.length_a   1.000
_cell.length_b   1.000
_cell.length_c   1.000
_cell.angle_alpha   90.00
_cell.angle_beta   90.00
_cell.angle_gamma   90.00
#
_symmetry.space_group_name_H-M   'P 1'
#
loop_
_entity.id
_entity.type
_entity.pdbx_description
1 polymer ?
#
loop_
_entity_poly.entity_id
_entity_poly.type
_entity_poly.pdbx_seq_one_letter_code
_entity_poly.pdbx_strand_id
1 'polypeptide(L)'
;MCGGKGERLYPLTNDIPKPLVEIKNKPILSHIIEHLEKYNMTDLIILTGYKSDKIAFYINQNHYSNNIRIIDSGDVDIIRRIQDSLPFIDGDFMVLYDDTISN
;
A
#
# COMPACT_ATOMS: atom_id res chain seq x y z
N MET A 1 -1.49 -4.43 0.31
CA MET A 1 -1.28 -4.83 -1.09
C MET A 1 -1.81 -3.73 -1.99
N CYS A 2 -1.00 -3.10 -2.84
CA CYS A 2 -1.32 -1.83 -3.52
C CYS A 2 -1.10 -1.88 -5.04
N GLY A 3 -1.07 -3.08 -5.62
CA GLY A 3 -0.62 -3.30 -7.00
C GLY A 3 -1.70 -3.28 -8.09
N GLY A 4 -2.98 -3.34 -7.71
CA GLY A 4 -4.08 -3.49 -8.67
C GLY A 4 -4.40 -2.20 -9.43
N LYS A 5 -4.79 -2.34 -10.71
CA LYS A 5 -5.19 -1.22 -11.58
C LYS A 5 -6.46 -0.50 -11.13
N GLY A 6 -7.27 -1.11 -10.24
CA GLY A 6 -8.47 -0.48 -9.69
C GLY A 6 -9.53 -0.14 -10.75
N GLU A 7 -9.66 -0.96 -11.80
CA GLU A 7 -10.50 -0.71 -12.98
C GLU A 7 -11.99 -0.53 -12.64
N ARG A 8 -12.47 -1.05 -11.51
CA ARG A 8 -13.85 -0.87 -11.05
C ARG A 8 -14.16 0.55 -10.53
N LEU A 9 -13.13 1.36 -10.28
CA LEU A 9 -13.24 2.76 -9.84
C LEU A 9 -12.96 3.76 -10.98
N TYR A 10 -13.01 3.30 -12.22
CA TYR A 10 -12.87 4.18 -13.38
C TYR A 10 -13.96 5.28 -13.35
N PRO A 11 -13.64 6.57 -13.64
CA PRO A 11 -12.36 7.09 -14.13
C PRO A 11 -11.39 7.59 -13.04
N LEU A 12 -11.73 7.52 -11.75
CA LEU A 12 -10.91 8.09 -10.66
C LEU A 12 -9.49 7.51 -10.60
N THR A 13 -9.32 6.24 -10.99
CA THR A 13 -8.04 5.53 -10.96
C THR A 13 -7.19 5.70 -12.23
N ASN A 14 -7.69 6.46 -13.22
CA ASN A 14 -6.97 6.68 -14.48
C ASN A 14 -5.66 7.46 -14.28
N ASP A 15 -5.65 8.41 -13.34
CA ASP A 15 -4.49 9.24 -13.03
C ASP A 15 -3.87 8.91 -11.67
N ILE A 16 -4.63 8.37 -10.72
CA ILE A 16 -4.20 8.16 -9.33
C ILE A 16 -4.31 6.68 -8.97
N PRO A 17 -3.28 6.01 -8.40
CA PRO A 17 -3.41 4.64 -7.93
C PRO A 17 -4.44 4.57 -6.80
N LYS A 18 -5.24 3.50 -6.74
CA LYS A 18 -6.31 3.33 -5.73
C LYS A 18 -5.88 3.65 -4.28
N PRO A 19 -4.72 3.21 -3.77
CA PRO A 19 -4.23 3.59 -2.43
C PRO A 19 -4.17 5.10 -2.17
N LEU A 20 -4.00 5.91 -3.21
CA LEU A 20 -3.90 7.36 -3.12
C LEU A 20 -5.23 8.08 -3.39
N VAL A 21 -6.32 7.35 -3.63
CA VAL A 21 -7.66 7.94 -3.68
C VAL A 21 -8.01 8.46 -2.28
N GLU A 22 -8.57 9.66 -2.22
CA GLU A 22 -8.93 10.30 -0.96
C GLU A 22 -10.30 9.88 -0.46
N ILE A 23 -10.38 9.59 0.83
CA ILE A 23 -11.63 9.46 1.58
C ILE A 23 -11.59 10.50 2.69
N LYS A 24 -12.56 11.42 2.70
CA LYS A 24 -12.63 12.55 3.64
C LYS A 24 -11.32 13.38 3.64
N ASN A 25 -10.83 13.76 2.46
CA ASN A 25 -9.62 14.58 2.24
C ASN A 25 -8.31 13.94 2.74
N LYS A 26 -8.26 12.61 2.86
CA LYS A 26 -7.07 11.87 3.24
C LYS A 26 -6.97 10.59 2.41
N PRO A 27 -5.80 10.27 1.83
CA PRO A 27 -5.61 9.05 1.06
C PRO A 27 -5.92 7.78 1.86
N ILE A 28 -6.49 6.78 1.19
CA ILE A 28 -6.78 5.46 1.80
C ILE A 28 -5.53 4.88 2.47
N LEU A 29 -4.38 4.96 1.80
CA LEU A 29 -3.11 4.48 2.32
C LEU A 29 -2.73 5.12 3.67
N SER A 30 -2.99 6.42 3.83
CA SER A 30 -2.70 7.13 5.09
C SER A 30 -3.61 6.66 6.22
N HIS A 31 -4.90 6.44 5.94
CA HIS A 31 -5.82 5.88 6.93
C HIS A 31 -5.34 4.51 7.42
N ILE A 32 -4.83 3.67 6.51
CA ILE A 32 -4.30 2.34 6.85
C ILE A 32 -3.03 2.47 7.70
N ILE A 33 -2.04 3.27 7.25
CA ILE A 33 -0.77 3.43 7.97
C ILE A 33 -1.01 3.97 9.38
N GLU A 34 -1.80 5.04 9.53
CA GLU A 34 -2.11 5.64 10.83
C GLU A 34 -2.93 4.71 11.73
N HIS A 35 -3.78 3.86 11.15
CA HIS A 35 -4.49 2.84 11.93
C HIS A 35 -3.51 1.81 12.48
N LEU A 36 -2.57 1.33 11.66
CA LEU A 36 -1.54 0.37 12.08
C LEU A 36 -0.58 0.95 13.11
N GLU A 37 -0.20 2.24 12.98
CA GLU A 37 0.59 2.96 13.98
C GLU A 37 -0.06 2.92 15.37
N LYS A 38 -1.39 3.08 15.46
CA LYS A 38 -2.12 3.02 16.75
C LYS A 38 -2.01 1.68 17.47
N TYR A 39 -1.71 0.61 16.74
CA TYR A 39 -1.52 -0.75 17.28
C TYR A 39 -0.04 -1.15 17.37
N ASN A 40 0.89 -0.19 17.27
CA ASN A 40 2.34 -0.42 17.30
C ASN A 40 2.84 -1.36 16.18
N MET A 41 2.15 -1.42 15.04
CA MET A 41 2.63 -2.13 13.85
C MET A 41 3.53 -1.19 13.03
N THR A 42 4.82 -1.16 13.38
CA THR A 42 5.78 -0.18 12.86
C THR A 42 6.54 -0.63 11.62
N ASP A 43 6.68 -1.92 11.37
CA ASP A 43 7.39 -2.46 10.20
C ASP A 43 6.39 -2.82 9.10
N LEU A 44 6.39 -2.03 8.03
CA LEU A 44 5.40 -2.13 6.96
C LEU A 44 6.08 -2.44 5.63
N ILE A 45 5.56 -3.44 4.91
CA ILE A 45 5.95 -3.70 3.51
C ILE A 45 4.76 -3.37 2.61
N ILE A 46 4.91 -2.32 1.79
CA ILE A 46 3.91 -1.90 0.81
C ILE A 46 4.26 -2.53 -0.53
N LEU A 47 3.45 -3.51 -0.92
CA LEU A 47 3.60 -4.21 -2.19
C LEU A 47 2.89 -3.46 -3.31
N THR A 48 3.65 -2.81 -4.20
CA THR A 48 3.15 -1.93 -5.27
C THR A 48 3.39 -2.54 -6.65
N GLY A 49 2.72 -1.98 -7.66
CA GLY A 49 2.82 -2.38 -9.07
C GLY A 49 2.42 -1.21 -9.95
N TYR A 50 1.14 -1.16 -10.33
CA TYR A 50 0.62 -0.03 -11.10
C TYR A 50 0.90 1.31 -10.39
N LYS A 51 1.63 2.21 -11.07
CA LYS A 51 2.01 3.54 -10.57
C LYS A 51 2.70 3.55 -9.20
N SER A 52 3.59 2.57 -9.01
CA SER A 52 4.44 2.45 -7.82
C SER A 52 5.21 3.75 -7.51
N ASP A 53 5.68 4.45 -8.54
CA ASP A 53 6.36 5.74 -8.46
C ASP A 53 5.55 6.80 -7.68
N LYS A 54 4.24 6.87 -7.91
CA LYS A 54 3.36 7.83 -7.20
C LYS A 54 3.21 7.46 -5.73
N ILE A 55 3.12 6.16 -5.41
CA ILE A 55 3.03 5.67 -4.04
C ILE A 55 4.34 5.97 -3.30
N ALA A 56 5.49 5.69 -3.92
CA ALA A 56 6.79 5.99 -3.36
C ALA A 56 6.98 7.49 -3.11
N PHE A 57 6.61 8.33 -4.09
CA PHE A 57 6.63 9.79 -3.91
C PHE A 57 5.76 10.23 -2.73
N TYR A 58 4.53 9.71 -2.64
CA TYR A 58 3.61 10.04 -1.54
C TYR A 58 4.19 9.67 -0.16
N ILE A 59 4.69 8.45 0.01
CA ILE A 59 5.29 7.99 1.27
C ILE A 59 6.47 8.87 1.67
N ASN A 60 7.35 9.21 0.72
CA ASN A 60 8.54 10.03 0.98
C ASN A 60 8.20 11.46 1.41
N GLN A 61 7.08 12.03 0.94
CA GLN A 61 6.66 13.40 1.30
C GLN A 61 5.97 13.50 2.67
N ASN A 62 5.33 12.41 3.14
CA ASN A 62 4.49 12.45 4.35
C ASN A 62 5.22 12.02 5.63
N HIS A 63 6.46 11.53 5.54
CA HIS A 63 7.35 11.22 6.67
C HIS A 63 6.66 10.49 7.83
N TYR A 64 6.19 9.27 7.57
CA TYR A 64 5.61 8.39 8.60
C TYR A 64 6.66 7.93 9.63
N SER A 65 6.19 7.59 10.83
CA SER A 65 7.07 7.07 11.89
C SER A 65 7.42 5.58 11.68
N ASN A 66 6.62 4.87 10.89
CA ASN A 66 6.85 3.47 10.52
C ASN A 66 8.13 3.28 9.69
N ASN A 67 8.74 2.12 9.84
CA ASN A 67 9.74 1.60 8.91
C ASN A 67 9.03 1.02 7.68
N ILE A 68 8.90 1.84 6.62
CA ILE A 68 8.17 1.47 5.41
C ILE A 68 9.13 1.02 4.31
N ARG A 69 8.97 -0.22 3.85
CA ARG A 69 9.62 -0.75 2.64
C ARG A 69 8.61 -0.84 1.51
N ILE A 70 8.96 -0.32 0.33
CA ILE A 70 8.15 -0.46 -0.88
C ILE A 70 8.79 -1.51 -1.78
N ILE A 71 7.98 -2.47 -2.26
CA ILE A 71 8.40 -3.50 -3.21
C ILE A 71 7.52 -3.37 -4.44
N ASP A 72 8.12 -2.95 -5.54
CA ASP A 72 7.46 -2.90 -6.84
C ASP A 72 7.65 -4.23 -7.59
N SER A 73 6.58 -5.00 -7.69
CA SER A 73 6.57 -6.26 -8.46
C SER A 73 6.04 -6.08 -9.89
N GLY A 74 5.68 -4.87 -10.31
CA GLY A 74 5.08 -4.62 -11.62
C GLY A 74 3.69 -5.24 -11.80
N ASP A 75 3.38 -5.64 -13.04
CA ASP A 75 2.12 -6.28 -13.44
C ASP A 75 2.21 -7.81 -13.26
N VAL A 76 2.22 -8.23 -12.00
CA VAL A 76 2.19 -9.64 -11.59
C VAL A 76 0.97 -9.94 -10.72
N ASP A 77 0.63 -11.22 -10.63
CA ASP A 77 -0.43 -11.70 -9.74
C ASP A 77 -0.09 -11.49 -8.25
N ILE A 78 -1.11 -11.70 -7.43
CA ILE A 78 -1.03 -11.50 -5.98
C ILE A 78 -0.01 -12.42 -5.30
N ILE A 79 0.10 -13.67 -5.76
CA ILE A 79 0.97 -14.67 -5.14
C ILE A 79 2.41 -14.28 -5.40
N ARG A 80 2.74 -13.94 -6.65
CA ARG A 80 4.09 -13.52 -7.01
C ARG A 80 4.51 -12.28 -6.24
N ARG A 81 3.59 -11.33 -6.09
CA ARG A 81 3.83 -10.10 -5.34
C ARG A 81 4.14 -10.37 -3.85
N ILE A 82 3.47 -11.35 -3.24
CA ILE A 82 3.80 -11.79 -1.87
C ILE A 82 5.14 -12.52 -1.85
N GLN A 83 5.43 -13.37 -2.84
CA GLN A 83 6.72 -14.08 -2.92
C GLN A 83 7.90 -13.11 -2.99
N ASP A 84 7.79 -12.01 -3.74
CA ASP A 84 8.83 -10.98 -3.83
C ASP A 84 9.07 -10.28 -2.48
N SER A 85 8.13 -10.34 -1.53
CA SER A 85 8.29 -9.77 -0.19
C SER A 85 8.87 -10.71 0.85
N LEU A 86 8.77 -12.03 0.64
CA LEU A 86 9.24 -13.04 1.59
C LEU A 86 10.70 -12.88 2.01
N PRO A 87 11.65 -12.48 1.13
CA PRO A 87 13.05 -12.26 1.54
C PRO A 87 13.24 -11.13 2.57
N PHE A 88 12.22 -10.32 2.83
CA PHE A 88 12.27 -9.18 3.76
C PHE A 88 11.39 -9.38 5.00
N ILE A 89 10.85 -10.59 5.20
CA ILE A 89 9.96 -10.92 6.30
C ILE A 89 10.64 -11.97 7.18
N ASP A 90 10.80 -11.65 8.46
CA ASP A 90 11.28 -12.57 9.47
C ASP A 90 10.10 -13.02 10.35
N GLY A 91 9.70 -14.29 10.22
CA GLY A 91 8.65 -14.89 11.04
C GLY A 91 7.22 -14.67 10.51
N ASP A 92 6.26 -14.58 11.43
CA ASP A 92 4.85 -14.45 11.11
C ASP A 92 4.52 -13.03 10.60
N PHE A 93 3.65 -12.93 9.60
CA PHE A 93 3.25 -11.65 9.00
C PHE A 93 1.75 -11.58 8.74
N MET A 94 1.23 -10.36 8.68
CA MET A 94 -0.15 -10.06 8.34
C MET A 94 -0.22 -9.49 6.92
N VAL A 95 -1.15 -9.99 6.11
CA VAL A 95 -1.44 -9.44 4.79
C VAL A 95 -2.72 -8.62 4.85
N LEU A 96 -2.62 -7.34 4.50
CA LEU A 96 -3.75 -6.42 4.42
C LEU A 96 -3.99 -5.97 2.97
N TYR A 97 -5.26 -5.92 2.59
CA TYR A 97 -5.68 -5.34 1.32
C TYR A 97 -5.81 -3.82 1.45
N ASP A 98 -5.40 -3.09 0.42
CA ASP A 98 -5.41 -1.62 0.38
C ASP A 98 -6.81 -1.01 0.26
N ASP A 99 -7.85 -1.82 0.16
CA ASP A 99 -9.21 -1.38 -0.09
C ASP A 99 -10.18 -1.70 1.04
N THR A 100 -9.67 -2.23 2.14
CA THR A 100 -10.44 -2.53 3.33
C THR A 100 -10.14 -1.49 4.40
N ILE A 101 -11.14 -0.73 4.82
CA ILE A 101 -11.11 0.13 6.00
C ILE A 101 -12.02 -0.52 7.04
N SER A 102 -11.47 -0.84 8.21
CA SER A 102 -12.20 -1.41 9.35
C SER A 102 -12.14 -0.44 10.54
N ASN A 103 -13.21 -0.41 11.33
CA ASN A 103 -13.31 0.35 12.59
C ASN A 103 -13.05 -0.55 13.79
#